data_AF-A0A8T5S0D6-F1
#
_entry.id   AF-A0A8T5S0D6-F1
#
_cell.length_a   1.000
_cell.length_b   1.000
_cell.length_c   1.000
_cell.angle_alpha   90.00
_cell.angle_beta   90.00
_cell.angle_gamma   90.00
#
_symmetry.space_group_name_H-M   'P 1'
#
loop_
_entity.id
_entity.type
_entity.pdbx_description
1 polymer ?
#
loop_
_entity_poly.entity_id
_entity_poly.type
_entity_poly.pdbx_seq_one_letter_code
_entity_poly.pdbx_strand_id
1 'polypeptide(L)'
;MVVQLGKNPWLLIGLIFIEALFVLAPAFISSKIEKKSFKELLSEMGFRKNEDIYIKIIVGLNIGIIFFFFGDLLILFIRNIIIENIFGSRFIQEGQEGAITTMPIQPNVIQIIILILLQIIIIGPCEEAFFRGFLINKIKSNVKIPYLITISSIIFAFYHVPPFLVPLTTIITYFGYYFIFGVLLALIFIYFDYSLIPCTITHSLFNILLLLI
;
A
#
# COMPACT_ATOMS: atom_id res chain seq x y z
N MET A 1 11.27 20.74 5.67
CA MET A 1 11.80 19.83 6.69
C MET A 1 11.45 18.43 6.22
N VAL A 2 12.45 17.57 5.97
CA VAL A 2 12.21 16.21 5.47
C VAL A 2 11.77 15.34 6.64
N VAL A 3 10.60 14.69 6.52
CA VAL A 3 10.10 13.79 7.56
C VAL A 3 10.81 12.45 7.41
N GLN A 4 11.71 12.15 8.35
CA GLN A 4 12.48 10.90 8.38
C GLN A 4 11.97 9.99 9.50
N LEU A 5 10.91 9.22 9.23
CA LEU A 5 10.32 8.31 10.21
C LEU A 5 11.28 7.17 10.57
N GLY A 6 12.11 6.75 9.60
CA GLY A 6 13.10 5.69 9.80
C GLY A 6 14.27 6.04 10.72
N LYS A 7 14.46 7.31 11.10
CA LYS A 7 15.56 7.74 11.98
C LYS A 7 15.47 7.13 13.39
N ASN A 8 14.25 6.87 13.87
CA ASN A 8 14.01 6.16 15.12
C ASN A 8 13.14 4.92 14.83
N PRO A 9 13.75 3.72 14.72
CA PRO A 9 12.99 2.50 14.41
C PRO A 9 11.88 2.19 15.41
N TRP A 10 12.02 2.56 16.69
CA TRP A 10 10.96 2.37 17.68
C TRP A 10 9.77 3.31 17.47
N LEU A 11 10.03 4.55 17.05
CA LEU A 11 8.97 5.47 16.66
C LEU A 11 8.25 4.94 15.42
N LEU A 12 8.98 4.47 14.41
CA LEU A 12 8.42 3.86 13.21
C LEU A 12 7.52 2.66 13.58
N ILE A 13 8.02 1.75 14.42
CA ILE A 13 7.24 0.61 14.94
C ILE A 13 5.95 1.09 15.61
N GLY A 14 6.01 2.12 16.46
CA GLY A 14 4.83 2.70 17.10
C GLY A 14 3.84 3.29 16.11
N LEU A 15 4.32 3.99 15.07
CA LEU A 15 3.47 4.57 14.04
C LEU A 15 2.78 3.52 13.17
N ILE A 16 3.40 2.36 12.93
CA ILE A 16 2.77 1.28 12.17
C ILE A 16 1.46 0.81 12.81
N PHE A 17 1.32 0.86 14.14
CA PHE A 17 0.05 0.52 14.79
C PHE A 17 -1.09 1.48 14.44
N ILE A 18 -0.79 2.70 14.00
CA ILE A 18 -1.80 3.67 13.53
C ILE A 18 -2.45 3.18 12.24
N GLU A 19 -1.78 2.35 11.44
CA GLU A 19 -2.34 1.76 10.23
C GLU A 19 -3.59 0.91 10.52
N ALA A 20 -3.74 0.39 11.75
CA ALA A 20 -4.99 -0.28 12.16
C ALA A 20 -6.23 0.61 11.98
N LEU A 21 -6.08 1.95 12.00
CA LEU A 21 -7.17 2.88 11.75
C LEU A 21 -7.74 2.77 10.33
N PHE A 22 -6.98 2.29 9.34
CA PHE A 22 -7.50 2.01 8.00
C PHE A 22 -8.58 0.93 7.99
N VAL A 23 -8.63 0.09 9.02
CA VAL A 23 -9.71 -0.87 9.22
C VAL A 23 -10.73 -0.34 10.22
N LEU A 24 -10.26 0.08 11.39
CA LEU A 24 -11.13 0.42 12.52
C LEU A 24 -12.00 1.65 12.25
N ALA A 25 -11.44 2.73 11.69
CA ALA A 25 -12.17 3.97 11.47
C ALA A 25 -13.28 3.83 10.40
N PRO A 26 -13.00 3.34 9.16
CA PRO A 26 -14.04 3.21 8.15
C PRO A 26 -15.09 2.17 8.53
N ALA A 27 -14.71 1.05 9.16
CA ALA A 27 -15.68 0.08 9.67
C ALA A 27 -16.56 0.69 10.77
N PHE A 28 -15.99 1.46 11.69
CA PHE A 28 -16.77 2.13 12.73
C PHE A 28 -17.73 3.17 12.15
N ILE A 29 -17.26 4.05 11.27
CA ILE A 29 -18.08 5.08 10.62
C ILE A 29 -19.20 4.43 9.80
N SER A 30 -18.87 3.47 8.94
CA SER A 30 -19.84 2.74 8.11
C SER A 30 -20.85 1.98 8.97
N SER A 31 -20.47 1.46 10.15
CA SER A 31 -21.42 0.78 11.06
C SER A 31 -22.53 1.70 11.53
N LYS A 32 -22.22 2.98 11.74
CA LYS A 32 -23.20 3.99 12.17
C LYS A 32 -24.09 4.43 11.02
N ILE A 33 -23.54 4.55 9.81
CA ILE A 33 -24.26 5.02 8.62
C ILE A 33 -25.17 3.92 8.06
N GLU A 34 -24.63 2.71 7.87
CA GLU A 34 -25.33 1.59 7.23
C GLU A 34 -26.12 0.74 8.22
N LYS A 35 -26.00 1.01 9.53
CA LYS A 35 -26.64 0.23 10.61
C LYS A 35 -26.28 -1.27 10.58
N LYS A 36 -25.12 -1.62 10.00
CA LYS A 36 -24.54 -2.96 9.98
C LYS A 36 -23.68 -3.20 11.19
N SER A 37 -23.51 -4.46 11.56
CA SER A 37 -22.60 -4.82 12.65
C SER A 37 -21.14 -4.57 12.24
N PHE A 38 -20.28 -4.24 13.20
CA PHE A 38 -18.84 -4.06 12.94
C PHE A 38 -18.20 -5.31 12.32
N LYS A 39 -18.61 -6.50 12.77
CA LYS A 39 -18.15 -7.79 12.24
C LYS A 39 -18.54 -8.00 10.78
N GLU A 40 -19.75 -7.62 10.41
CA GLU A 40 -20.22 -7.69 9.02
C GLU A 40 -19.37 -6.78 8.12
N LEU A 41 -19.05 -5.58 8.58
CA LEU A 41 -18.19 -4.66 7.84
C LEU A 41 -16.74 -5.16 7.71
N LEU A 42 -16.16 -5.75 8.76
CA LEU A 42 -14.86 -6.42 8.63
C LEU A 42 -14.90 -7.54 7.58
N SER A 43 -15.99 -8.32 7.55
CA SER A 43 -16.18 -9.35 6.52
C SER A 43 -16.33 -8.75 5.11
N GLU A 44 -17.03 -7.63 4.95
CA GLU A 44 -17.13 -6.88 3.68
C GLU A 44 -15.78 -6.31 3.25
N MET A 45 -14.95 -5.88 4.20
CA MET A 45 -13.58 -5.45 3.94
C MET A 45 -12.67 -6.62 3.53
N GLY A 46 -13.13 -7.87 3.69
CA GLY A 46 -12.43 -9.07 3.20
C GLY A 46 -11.83 -9.96 4.29
N PHE A 47 -12.04 -9.64 5.58
CA PHE A 47 -11.71 -10.50 6.72
C PHE A 47 -12.74 -11.64 6.88
N ARG A 48 -12.87 -12.46 5.83
CA ARG A 48 -13.77 -13.60 5.76
C ARG A 48 -12.99 -14.89 5.62
N LYS A 49 -13.63 -16.01 5.94
CA LYS A 49 -13.07 -17.34 5.67
C LYS A 49 -12.84 -17.48 4.17
N ASN A 50 -11.65 -17.90 3.80
CA ASN A 50 -11.26 -18.10 2.41
C ASN A 50 -11.05 -19.58 2.15
N GLU A 51 -11.67 -20.06 1.08
CA GLU A 51 -11.32 -21.33 0.46
C GLU A 51 -9.95 -21.18 -0.24
N ASP A 52 -9.22 -22.30 -0.33
CA ASP A 52 -7.91 -22.40 -0.99
C ASP A 52 -6.84 -21.42 -0.50
N ILE A 53 -6.84 -21.15 0.81
CA ILE A 53 -5.91 -20.22 1.46
C ILE A 53 -4.44 -20.50 1.09
N TYR A 54 -4.04 -21.77 1.02
CA TYR A 54 -2.67 -22.15 0.68
C TYR A 54 -2.28 -21.73 -0.74
N ILE A 55 -3.18 -21.94 -1.71
CA ILE A 55 -2.95 -21.54 -3.11
C ILE A 55 -2.83 -20.02 -3.19
N LYS A 56 -3.73 -19.29 -2.53
CA LYS A 56 -3.73 -17.83 -2.49
C LYS A 56 -2.45 -17.27 -1.86
N ILE A 57 -1.95 -17.88 -0.79
CA ILE A 57 -0.67 -17.51 -0.18
C ILE A 57 0.49 -17.76 -1.15
N ILE A 58 0.58 -18.97 -1.74
CA ILE A 58 1.66 -19.31 -2.68
C ILE A 58 1.68 -18.34 -3.86
N VAL A 59 0.51 -18.07 -4.44
CA VAL A 59 0.42 -17.12 -5.55
C VAL A 59 0.81 -15.71 -5.11
N GLY A 60 0.33 -15.23 -3.96
CA GLY A 60 0.73 -13.94 -3.40
C GLY A 60 2.24 -13.82 -3.18
N LEU A 61 2.90 -14.88 -2.70
CA LEU A 61 4.36 -14.91 -2.54
C LEU A 61 5.07 -14.78 -3.89
N ASN A 62 4.65 -15.56 -4.89
CA ASN A 62 5.27 -15.51 -6.23
C ASN A 62 5.07 -14.13 -6.88
N ILE A 63 3.87 -13.56 -6.79
CA ILE A 63 3.60 -12.23 -7.32
C ILE A 63 4.39 -11.16 -6.55
N GLY A 64 4.53 -11.28 -5.22
CA GLY A 64 5.34 -10.35 -4.42
C GLY A 64 6.81 -10.31 -4.85
N ILE A 65 7.40 -11.46 -5.16
CA ILE A 65 8.77 -11.54 -5.71
C ILE A 65 8.84 -10.85 -7.08
N ILE A 66 7.86 -11.10 -7.96
CA ILE A 66 7.79 -10.44 -9.27
C ILE A 66 7.64 -8.93 -9.10
N PHE A 67 6.80 -8.49 -8.17
CA PHE A 67 6.59 -7.07 -7.85
C PHE A 67 7.86 -6.39 -7.36
N PHE A 68 8.69 -7.08 -6.59
CA PHE A 68 9.97 -6.54 -6.14
C PHE A 68 10.87 -6.16 -7.33
N PHE A 69 11.13 -7.12 -8.23
CA PHE A 69 11.96 -6.85 -9.43
C PHE A 69 11.29 -5.88 -10.40
N PHE A 70 9.98 -6.02 -10.59
CA PHE A 70 9.22 -5.11 -11.46
C PHE A 70 9.19 -3.69 -10.90
N GLY A 71 9.14 -3.53 -9.58
CA GLY A 71 9.12 -2.24 -8.89
C GLY A 71 10.37 -1.43 -9.17
N ASP A 72 11.54 -2.05 -9.12
CA ASP A 72 12.81 -1.39 -9.46
C ASP A 72 12.83 -0.92 -10.92
N LEU A 73 12.41 -1.78 -11.85
CA LEU A 73 12.30 -1.41 -13.26
C LEU A 73 11.29 -0.27 -13.47
N LEU A 74 10.17 -0.32 -12.76
CA LEU A 74 9.10 0.66 -12.86
C LEU A 74 9.54 2.02 -12.33
N ILE A 75 10.19 2.09 -11.16
CA ILE A 75 10.65 3.36 -10.63
C ILE A 75 11.74 3.96 -11.50
N LEU A 76 12.65 3.15 -12.05
CA LEU A 76 13.65 3.60 -13.02
C LEU A 76 12.96 4.15 -14.29
N PHE A 77 11.95 3.46 -14.81
CA PHE A 77 11.23 3.92 -15.98
C PHE A 77 10.46 5.23 -15.73
N ILE A 78 9.64 5.29 -14.67
CA ILE A 78 8.85 6.49 -14.38
C ILE A 78 9.77 7.66 -14.02
N ARG A 79 10.65 7.49 -13.03
CA ARG A 79 11.47 8.60 -12.51
C ARG A 79 12.59 8.97 -13.47
N ASN A 80 13.48 8.02 -13.81
CA ASN A 80 14.71 8.32 -14.55
C ASN A 80 14.50 8.45 -16.06
N ILE A 81 13.45 7.84 -16.62
CA ILE A 81 13.15 7.99 -18.05
C ILE A 81 12.09 9.05 -18.27
N ILE A 82 10.89 8.93 -17.68
CA ILE A 82 9.82 9.89 -17.99
C ILE A 82 10.06 11.24 -17.30
N ILE A 83 10.17 11.26 -15.97
CA ILE A 83 10.25 12.53 -15.22
C ILE A 83 11.56 13.26 -15.51
N GLU A 84 12.68 12.55 -15.61
CA GLU A 84 13.98 13.18 -15.89
C GLU A 84 14.01 13.87 -17.25
N ASN A 85 13.46 13.23 -18.29
CA ASN A 85 13.44 13.82 -19.64
C ASN A 85 12.49 15.02 -19.74
N ILE A 86 11.41 15.05 -18.93
CA ILE A 86 10.44 16.15 -18.98
C ILE A 86 10.86 17.33 -18.10
N PHE A 87 11.39 17.06 -16.89
CA PHE A 87 11.62 18.08 -15.86
C PHE A 87 13.10 18.26 -15.47
N GLY A 88 14.00 17.37 -15.91
CA GLY A 88 15.42 17.40 -15.61
C GLY A 88 15.81 16.74 -14.28
N SER A 89 17.10 16.45 -14.12
CA SER A 89 17.66 15.75 -12.94
C SER A 89 17.48 16.52 -11.63
N ARG A 90 17.55 17.86 -11.67
CA ARG A 90 17.31 18.71 -10.49
C ARG A 90 15.91 18.51 -9.91
N PHE A 91 14.88 18.36 -10.77
CA PHE A 91 13.51 18.14 -10.32
C PHE A 91 13.37 16.81 -9.57
N ILE A 92 14.04 15.76 -10.05
CA ILE A 92 14.07 14.46 -9.39
C ILE A 92 14.76 14.56 -8.04
N GLN A 93 15.91 15.25 -7.98
CA GLN A 93 16.63 15.44 -6.72
C GLN A 93 15.75 16.13 -5.68
N GLU A 94 15.10 17.24 -6.06
CA GLU A 94 14.15 17.94 -5.19
C GLU A 94 12.97 17.04 -4.77
N GLY A 95 12.48 16.18 -5.68
CA GLY A 95 11.43 15.20 -5.39
C GLY A 95 11.87 14.09 -4.42
N GLN A 96 13.11 13.61 -4.53
CA GLN A 96 13.71 12.62 -3.64
C GLN A 96 13.96 13.19 -2.24
N GLU A 97 14.51 14.41 -2.17
CA GLU A 97 14.77 15.11 -0.91
C GLU A 97 13.45 15.44 -0.17
N GLY A 98 12.36 15.68 -0.90
CA GLY A 98 11.05 15.93 -0.32
C GLY A 98 10.27 14.68 0.15
N ALA A 99 10.74 13.47 -0.14
CA ALA A 99 10.04 12.24 0.19
C ALA A 99 10.08 11.92 1.70
N ILE A 100 8.99 11.33 2.22
CA ILE A 100 8.94 10.79 3.58
C ILE A 100 9.68 9.46 3.59
N THR A 101 10.75 9.34 4.36
CA THR A 101 11.51 8.09 4.44
C THR A 101 11.01 7.20 5.57
N THR A 102 10.57 6.00 5.20
CA THR A 102 10.08 4.96 6.13
C THR A 102 11.07 3.80 6.28
N MET A 103 12.17 3.80 5.53
CA MET A 103 13.23 2.80 5.68
C MET A 103 14.03 3.08 6.97
N PRO A 104 14.12 2.12 7.90
CA PRO A 104 14.81 2.32 9.18
C PRO A 104 16.33 2.51 8.97
N ILE A 105 16.91 3.46 9.71
CA ILE A 105 18.34 3.71 9.68
C ILE A 105 18.99 2.89 10.80
N GLN A 106 19.87 1.94 10.43
CA GLN A 106 20.61 1.07 11.36
C GLN A 106 19.72 0.32 12.39
N PRO A 107 18.65 -0.39 11.98
CA PRO A 107 17.86 -1.18 12.90
C PRO A 107 18.68 -2.36 13.44
N ASN A 108 18.45 -2.72 14.71
CA ASN A 108 18.97 -3.98 15.25
C ASN A 108 18.12 -5.18 14.77
N VAL A 109 18.62 -6.40 14.97
CA VAL A 109 17.96 -7.64 14.53
C VAL A 109 16.54 -7.77 15.10
N ILE A 110 16.33 -7.40 16.37
CA ILE A 110 15.01 -7.47 17.02
C ILE A 110 14.03 -6.52 16.33
N GLN A 111 14.47 -5.29 16.01
CA GLN A 111 13.65 -4.30 15.31
C GLN A 111 13.31 -4.77 13.90
N ILE A 112 14.25 -5.37 13.16
CA ILE A 112 13.98 -5.94 11.83
C ILE A 112 12.91 -7.04 11.93
N ILE A 113 13.05 -7.97 12.87
CA ILE A 113 12.05 -9.04 13.07
C ILE A 113 10.67 -8.45 13.37
N ILE A 114 10.59 -7.46 14.26
CA ILE A 114 9.32 -6.78 14.58
C ILE A 114 8.75 -6.14 13.32
N LEU A 115 9.54 -5.37 12.56
CA LEU A 115 9.08 -4.71 11.34
C LEU A 115 8.56 -5.71 10.31
N ILE A 116 9.25 -6.83 10.09
CA ILE A 116 8.80 -7.91 9.19
C ILE A 116 7.44 -8.46 9.64
N LEU A 117 7.28 -8.76 10.93
CA LEU A 117 6.01 -9.25 11.47
C LEU A 117 4.89 -8.22 11.28
N LEU A 118 5.18 -6.93 11.50
CA LEU A 118 4.21 -5.85 11.32
C LEU A 118 3.82 -5.63 9.85
N GLN A 119 4.72 -5.89 8.89
CA GLN A 119 4.37 -5.86 7.46
C GLN A 119 3.29 -6.90 7.13
N ILE A 120 3.36 -8.09 7.73
CA ILE A 120 2.43 -9.20 7.48
C ILE A 120 1.13 -9.05 8.26
N ILE A 121 1.20 -8.55 9.50
CA ILE A 121 0.06 -8.54 10.43
C ILE A 121 -0.74 -7.24 10.35
N ILE A 122 -0.07 -6.11 10.09
CA ILE A 122 -0.69 -4.78 10.14
C ILE A 122 -0.70 -4.12 8.77
N ILE A 123 0.48 -3.78 8.22
CA ILE A 123 0.56 -2.90 7.04
C ILE A 123 -0.20 -3.50 5.85
N GLY A 124 0.23 -4.69 5.39
CA GLY A 124 -0.41 -5.35 4.26
C GLY A 124 -1.92 -5.58 4.50
N PRO A 125 -2.35 -6.23 5.60
CA PRO A 125 -3.77 -6.47 5.83
C PRO A 125 -4.59 -5.20 5.94
N CYS A 126 -4.12 -4.18 6.67
CA CYS A 126 -4.90 -2.97 6.94
C CYS A 126 -5.01 -2.07 5.72
N GLU A 127 -3.91 -1.83 5.01
CA GLU A 127 -3.94 -1.04 3.79
C GLU A 127 -4.77 -1.74 2.71
N GLU A 128 -4.54 -3.03 2.45
CA GLU A 128 -5.32 -3.76 1.45
C GLU A 128 -6.82 -3.82 1.82
N ALA A 129 -7.14 -4.03 3.10
CA ALA A 129 -8.53 -4.01 3.56
C ALA A 129 -9.20 -2.67 3.34
N PHE A 130 -8.49 -1.55 3.43
CA PHE A 130 -9.06 -0.23 3.12
C PHE A 130 -9.14 0.01 1.61
N PHE A 131 -8.01 0.00 0.93
CA PHE A 131 -7.94 0.44 -0.47
C PHE A 131 -8.68 -0.51 -1.40
N ARG A 132 -8.66 -1.82 -1.11
CA ARG A 132 -9.28 -2.85 -1.96
C ARG A 132 -10.56 -3.32 -1.32
N GLY A 133 -10.48 -3.81 -0.08
CA GLY A 133 -11.62 -4.32 0.66
C GLY A 133 -12.77 -3.32 0.80
N PHE A 134 -12.51 -2.17 1.39
CA PHE A 134 -13.53 -1.18 1.70
C PHE A 134 -13.91 -0.35 0.48
N LEU A 135 -12.95 0.38 -0.11
CA LEU A 135 -13.24 1.31 -1.20
C LEU A 135 -13.90 0.61 -2.39
N ILE A 136 -13.29 -0.45 -2.94
CA ILE A 136 -13.85 -1.13 -4.11
C ILE A 136 -15.22 -1.72 -3.79
N ASN A 137 -15.40 -2.42 -2.66
CA ASN A 137 -16.69 -3.05 -2.35
C ASN A 137 -17.81 -2.04 -2.06
N LYS A 138 -17.51 -0.84 -1.56
CA LYS A 138 -18.53 0.18 -1.33
C LYS A 138 -19.07 0.80 -2.62
N ILE A 139 -18.24 0.95 -3.65
CA ILE A 139 -18.67 1.59 -4.91
C ILE A 139 -18.93 0.60 -6.06
N LYS A 140 -18.58 -0.69 -5.93
CA LYS A 140 -18.71 -1.68 -7.02
C LYS A 140 -20.14 -1.89 -7.54
N SER A 141 -21.17 -1.64 -6.74
CA SER A 141 -22.57 -1.79 -7.17
C SER A 141 -23.01 -0.71 -8.16
N ASN A 142 -22.32 0.44 -8.19
CA ASN A 142 -22.74 1.62 -8.95
C ASN A 142 -21.77 2.02 -10.06
N VAL A 143 -20.62 1.35 -10.15
CA VAL A 143 -19.47 1.82 -10.94
C VAL A 143 -18.82 0.65 -11.69
N LYS A 144 -18.44 0.87 -12.96
CA LYS A 144 -17.76 -0.15 -13.78
C LYS A 144 -16.35 -0.44 -13.26
N ILE A 145 -15.89 -1.67 -13.45
CA ILE A 145 -14.60 -2.19 -12.99
C ILE A 145 -13.40 -1.24 -13.25
N PRO A 146 -13.20 -0.65 -14.45
CA PRO A 146 -12.06 0.22 -14.70
C PRO A 146 -12.02 1.46 -13.80
N TYR A 147 -13.18 2.01 -13.45
CA TYR A 147 -13.28 3.16 -12.55
C TYR A 147 -13.03 2.75 -11.09
N LEU A 148 -13.45 1.56 -10.67
CA LEU A 148 -13.13 1.03 -9.33
C LEU A 148 -11.61 0.94 -9.12
N ILE A 149 -10.93 0.35 -10.10
CA ILE A 149 -9.46 0.20 -10.11
C ILE A 149 -8.81 1.59 -10.06
N THR A 150 -9.21 2.49 -10.95
CA THR A 150 -8.64 3.84 -11.03
C THR A 150 -8.82 4.61 -9.73
N ILE A 151 -10.02 4.64 -9.15
CA ILE A 151 -10.30 5.40 -7.92
C ILE A 151 -9.49 4.84 -6.75
N SER A 152 -9.50 3.52 -6.55
CA SER A 152 -8.71 2.87 -5.49
C SER A 152 -7.22 3.19 -5.63
N SER A 153 -6.69 3.13 -6.86
CA SER A 153 -5.28 3.36 -7.15
C SER A 153 -4.84 4.81 -6.98
N ILE A 154 -5.71 5.78 -7.33
CA ILE A 154 -5.45 7.21 -7.09
C ILE A 154 -5.37 7.50 -5.59
N ILE A 155 -6.31 6.97 -4.81
CA ILE A 155 -6.32 7.18 -3.35
C ILE A 155 -5.10 6.51 -2.71
N PHE A 156 -4.74 5.30 -3.16
CA PHE A 156 -3.51 4.62 -2.73
C PHE A 156 -2.25 5.43 -3.06
N ALA A 157 -2.15 5.99 -4.26
CA ALA A 157 -1.02 6.82 -4.66
C ALA A 157 -0.91 8.08 -3.80
N PHE A 158 -2.02 8.80 -3.59
CA PHE A 158 -2.02 9.97 -2.72
C PHE A 158 -1.73 9.63 -1.26
N TYR A 159 -2.09 8.45 -0.76
CA TYR A 159 -1.66 8.05 0.59
C TYR A 159 -0.13 7.95 0.70
N HIS A 160 0.55 7.51 -0.36
CA HIS A 160 2.02 7.39 -0.39
C HIS A 160 2.74 8.70 -0.73
N VAL A 161 2.08 9.60 -1.46
CA VAL A 161 2.54 10.99 -1.68
C VAL A 161 1.49 11.99 -1.17
N PRO A 162 1.29 12.05 0.16
CA PRO A 162 0.20 12.81 0.77
C PRO A 162 0.28 14.29 0.41
N PRO A 163 -0.73 14.83 -0.30
CA PRO A 163 -0.82 16.26 -0.54
C PRO A 163 -0.70 17.00 0.80
N PHE A 164 -0.07 18.18 0.79
CA PHE A 164 0.20 19.03 1.96
C PHE A 164 1.29 18.54 2.92
N LEU A 165 1.72 17.27 2.86
CA LEU A 165 2.84 16.75 3.65
C LEU A 165 4.15 16.66 2.84
N VAL A 166 4.04 16.42 1.53
CA VAL A 166 5.20 16.39 0.61
C VAL A 166 5.08 17.47 -0.46
N PRO A 167 6.21 17.97 -1.01
CA PRO A 167 6.18 18.98 -2.06
C PRO A 167 5.62 18.40 -3.37
N LEU A 168 5.14 19.30 -4.24
CA LEU A 168 4.58 18.91 -5.55
C LEU A 168 5.59 18.14 -6.40
N THR A 169 6.89 18.45 -6.29
CA THR A 169 7.98 17.73 -6.96
C THR A 169 8.00 16.26 -6.56
N THR A 170 7.87 15.93 -5.27
CA THR A 170 7.76 14.55 -4.76
C THR A 170 6.50 13.86 -5.29
N ILE A 171 5.35 14.55 -5.28
CA ILE A 171 4.10 14.00 -5.80
C ILE A 171 4.28 13.60 -7.27
N ILE A 172 4.72 14.53 -8.12
CA ILE A 172 4.90 14.27 -9.55
C ILE A 172 5.93 13.15 -9.80
N THR A 173 7.00 13.11 -9.00
CA THR A 173 8.06 12.11 -9.14
C THR A 173 7.59 10.69 -8.87
N TYR A 174 6.73 10.48 -7.85
CA TYR A 174 6.38 9.14 -7.36
C TYR A 174 4.92 8.74 -7.58
N PHE A 175 4.02 9.66 -7.95
CA PHE A 175 2.59 9.36 -8.12
C PHE A 175 2.36 8.24 -9.14
N GLY A 176 3.01 8.32 -10.31
CA GLY A 176 2.86 7.29 -11.36
C GLY A 176 3.31 5.91 -10.89
N TYR A 177 4.39 5.84 -10.11
CA TYR A 177 4.89 4.61 -9.52
C TYR A 177 3.85 3.98 -8.57
N TYR A 178 3.40 4.73 -7.55
CA TYR A 178 2.41 4.22 -6.61
C TYR A 178 1.04 3.95 -7.24
N PHE A 179 0.64 4.74 -8.23
CA PHE A 179 -0.61 4.52 -8.97
C PHE A 179 -0.58 3.17 -9.69
N ILE A 180 0.51 2.84 -10.39
CA ILE A 180 0.63 1.56 -11.11
C ILE A 180 0.64 0.38 -10.11
N PHE A 181 1.34 0.49 -8.99
CA PHE A 181 1.25 -0.50 -7.90
C PHE A 181 -0.19 -0.66 -7.37
N GLY A 182 -0.88 0.47 -7.18
CA GLY A 182 -2.29 0.52 -6.82
C GLY A 182 -3.15 -0.31 -7.79
N VAL A 183 -2.95 -0.10 -9.10
CA VAL A 183 -3.66 -0.80 -10.18
C VAL A 183 -3.38 -2.29 -10.13
N LEU A 184 -2.11 -2.70 -10.02
CA LEU A 184 -1.74 -4.12 -10.01
C LEU A 184 -2.35 -4.84 -8.80
N LEU A 185 -2.31 -4.25 -7.61
CA LEU A 185 -2.92 -4.82 -6.41
C LEU A 185 -4.47 -4.88 -6.51
N ALA A 186 -5.10 -3.87 -7.12
CA ALA A 186 -6.54 -3.89 -7.37
C ALA A 186 -6.93 -4.99 -8.39
N LEU A 187 -6.11 -5.21 -9.43
CA LEU A 187 -6.30 -6.28 -10.39
C LEU A 187 -6.18 -7.66 -9.73
N ILE A 188 -5.17 -7.87 -8.87
CA ILE A 188 -5.03 -9.11 -8.09
C ILE A 188 -6.28 -9.34 -7.24
N PHE A 189 -6.72 -8.31 -6.50
CA PHE A 189 -7.90 -8.42 -5.64
C PHE A 189 -9.15 -8.83 -6.43
N ILE A 190 -9.39 -8.23 -7.59
CA ILE A 190 -10.54 -8.55 -8.45
C ILE A 190 -10.40 -9.93 -9.08
N TYR A 191 -9.20 -10.29 -9.54
CA TYR A 191 -8.92 -11.59 -10.16
C TYR A 191 -9.16 -12.76 -9.20
N PHE A 192 -8.87 -12.57 -7.91
CA PHE A 192 -9.12 -13.56 -6.86
C PHE A 192 -10.47 -13.37 -6.15
N ASP A 193 -11.51 -12.97 -6.89
CA ASP A 193 -12.89 -12.84 -6.40
C ASP A 193 -13.03 -12.00 -5.12
N TYR A 194 -12.33 -10.86 -5.10
CA TYR A 194 -12.33 -9.93 -3.97
C TYR A 194 -11.78 -10.59 -2.69
N SER A 195 -10.75 -11.43 -2.83
CA SER A 195 -9.98 -11.98 -1.71
C SER A 195 -8.81 -11.07 -1.38
N LEU A 196 -8.67 -10.70 -0.11
CA LEU A 196 -7.53 -9.91 0.35
C LEU A 196 -6.22 -10.70 0.40
N ILE A 197 -6.28 -12.02 0.56
CA ILE A 197 -5.08 -12.82 0.89
C ILE A 197 -3.97 -12.63 -0.16
N PRO A 198 -4.23 -12.77 -1.47
CA PRO A 198 -3.16 -12.65 -2.46
C PRO A 198 -2.55 -11.24 -2.50
N CYS A 199 -3.37 -10.18 -2.45
CA CYS A 199 -2.85 -8.81 -2.50
C CYS A 199 -2.13 -8.42 -1.20
N THR A 200 -2.63 -8.84 -0.03
CA THR A 200 -1.96 -8.63 1.26
C THR A 200 -0.60 -9.30 1.28
N ILE A 201 -0.51 -10.57 0.90
CA ILE A 201 0.77 -11.29 0.89
C ILE A 201 1.73 -10.69 -0.15
N THR A 202 1.23 -10.32 -1.33
CA THR A 202 2.02 -9.64 -2.37
C THR A 202 2.63 -8.35 -1.83
N HIS A 203 1.80 -7.49 -1.23
CA HIS A 203 2.23 -6.19 -0.70
C HIS A 203 3.18 -6.34 0.50
N SER A 204 2.82 -7.17 1.49
CA SER A 204 3.69 -7.44 2.65
C SER A 204 5.05 -7.97 2.21
N LEU A 205 5.09 -8.93 1.28
CA LEU A 205 6.35 -9.49 0.81
C LEU A 205 7.18 -8.46 0.05
N PHE A 206 6.55 -7.66 -0.81
CA PHE A 206 7.21 -6.56 -1.51
C PHE A 206 7.90 -5.60 -0.52
N ASN A 207 7.19 -5.16 0.53
CA ASN A 207 7.74 -4.28 1.55
C ASN A 207 8.85 -4.94 2.38
N ILE A 208 8.72 -6.23 2.68
CA ILE A 208 9.75 -7.00 3.41
C ILE A 208 11.03 -7.10 2.58
N LEU A 209 10.93 -7.37 1.27
CA LEU A 209 12.10 -7.46 0.41
C LEU A 209 12.81 -6.11 0.31
N LEU A 210 12.07 -5.01 0.18
CA LEU A 210 12.63 -3.65 0.24
C LEU A 210 13.27 -3.32 1.59
N LEU A 211 12.78 -3.89 2.71
CA LEU A 211 13.35 -3.68 4.03
C LEU A 211 14.70 -4.41 4.21
N LEU A 212 14.88 -5.54 3.51
CA LEU A 212 16.02 -6.44 3.69
C LEU A 212 17.20 -6.15 2.78
N ILE A 213 17.03 -5.32 1.75
CA ILE A 213 18.00 -5.02 0.69
C ILE A 213 18.30 -3.53 0.71
#